data_AF-A0A7V2YBY5-F1
#
_entry.id   AF-A0A7V2YBY5-F1
#
_cell.length_a   1.000
_cell.length_b   1.000
_cell.length_c   1.000
_cell.angle_alpha   90.00
_cell.angle_beta   90.00
_cell.angle_gamma   90.00
#
_symmetry.space_group_name_H-M   'P 1'
#
loop_
_entity.id
_entity.type
_entity.pdbx_description
1 polymer ?
#
loop_
_entity_poly.entity_id
_entity_poly.type
_entity_poly.pdbx_seq_one_letter_code
_entity_poly.pdbx_strand_id
1 'polypeptide(L)'
;MSGISKKQATKAQTPVEGIRAALLSARRRESRLLRRLGRKAMETLGEGRSLTAQDGHIRLILDDLTRLQAEIGCLMDKLKQASLSPFSEKHSYPSPPGSDTHFPFSR
;
A
#
# COMPACT_ATOMS: atom_id res chain seq x y z
N MET A 1 -13.22 -1.83 37.42
CA MET A 1 -12.06 -1.93 36.51
C MET A 1 -12.52 -2.56 35.21
N SER A 2 -12.84 -1.75 34.20
CA SER A 2 -13.40 -2.24 32.93
C SER A 2 -12.30 -2.30 31.88
N GLY A 3 -11.87 -3.52 31.57
CA GLY A 3 -10.85 -3.80 30.56
C GLY A 3 -11.36 -3.46 29.16
N ILE A 4 -10.61 -2.64 28.45
CA ILE A 4 -10.87 -2.24 27.06
C ILE A 4 -10.51 -3.42 26.17
N SER A 5 -11.49 -4.27 25.84
CA SER A 5 -11.37 -5.23 24.76
C SER A 5 -11.59 -4.52 23.42
N LYS A 6 -10.52 -4.03 22.80
CA LYS A 6 -10.51 -3.69 21.37
C LYS A 6 -9.85 -4.82 20.59
N LYS A 7 -10.55 -5.94 20.44
CA LYS A 7 -10.34 -6.85 19.31
C LYS A 7 -11.13 -6.28 18.14
N GLN A 8 -10.56 -5.29 17.45
CA GLN A 8 -11.07 -4.90 16.13
C GLN A 8 -10.81 -6.07 15.18
N ALA A 9 -11.88 -6.78 14.86
CA ALA A 9 -11.91 -7.72 13.75
C ALA A 9 -11.48 -6.96 12.49
N THR A 10 -10.29 -7.30 11.98
CA THR A 10 -9.84 -6.85 10.66
C THR A 10 -10.79 -7.46 9.64
N LYS A 11 -11.77 -6.65 9.20
CA LYS A 11 -12.54 -6.88 7.97
C LYS A 11 -11.55 -7.36 6.91
N ALA A 12 -11.88 -8.46 6.22
CA ALA A 12 -11.06 -9.02 5.16
C ALA A 12 -10.65 -7.91 4.18
N GLN A 13 -9.44 -7.37 4.35
CA GLN A 13 -8.90 -6.36 3.47
C GLN A 13 -8.74 -7.03 2.12
N THR A 14 -9.40 -6.50 1.11
CA THR A 14 -9.15 -6.96 -0.24
C THR A 14 -7.66 -6.76 -0.55
N PRO A 15 -7.01 -7.64 -1.33
CA PRO A 15 -5.59 -7.49 -1.65
C PRO A 15 -5.26 -6.10 -2.22
N VAL A 16 -6.22 -5.48 -2.93
CA VAL A 16 -6.14 -4.09 -3.43
C VAL A 16 -6.10 -3.06 -2.30
N GLU A 17 -6.94 -3.19 -1.26
CA GLU A 17 -6.92 -2.30 -0.10
C GLU A 17 -5.61 -2.42 0.69
N GLY A 18 -5.06 -3.63 0.82
CA GLY A 18 -3.75 -3.85 1.42
C GLY A 18 -2.63 -3.14 0.65
N ILE A 19 -2.63 -3.23 -0.69
CA ILE A 19 -1.66 -2.53 -1.54
C ILE A 19 -1.83 -1.01 -1.44
N ARG A 20 -3.06 -0.48 -1.46
CA ARG A 20 -3.32 0.96 -1.30
C ARG A 20 -2.85 1.49 0.06
N ALA A 21 -3.08 0.74 1.13
CA ALA A 21 -2.61 1.11 2.47
C ALA A 21 -1.07 1.12 2.55
N ALA A 22 -0.41 0.12 1.97
CA ALA A 22 1.04 0.07 1.88
C ALA A 22 1.61 1.25 1.08
N LEU A 23 0.99 1.59 -0.06
CA LEU A 23 1.39 2.73 -0.88
C LEU A 23 1.26 4.05 -0.12
N LEU A 24 0.15 4.27 0.58
CA LEU A 24 -0.05 5.46 1.40
C LEU A 24 0.99 5.55 2.52
N SER A 25 1.32 4.42 3.15
CA SER A 25 2.38 4.34 4.17
C SER A 25 3.75 4.69 3.59
N ALA A 26 4.10 4.14 2.44
CA ALA A 26 5.35 4.44 1.74
C ALA A 26 5.47 5.93 1.38
N ARG A 27 4.40 6.52 0.81
CA ARG A 27 4.32 7.97 0.52
C ARG A 27 4.47 8.85 1.76
N ARG A 28 3.91 8.45 2.90
CA ARG A 28 4.09 9.16 4.17
C ARG A 28 5.54 9.09 4.67
N ARG A 29 6.23 7.96 4.49
CA ARG A 29 7.67 7.83 4.81
C ARG A 29 8.52 8.71 3.90
N GLU A 30 8.28 8.68 2.59
CA GLU A 30 8.93 9.55 1.60
C GLU A 30 8.78 11.04 1.97
N SER A 31 7.56 11.49 2.23
CA SER A 31 7.28 12.87 2.63
C SER A 31 7.97 13.28 3.94
N ARG A 32 8.16 12.35 4.88
CA ARG A 32 8.92 12.63 6.12
C ARG A 32 10.41 12.79 5.84
N LEU A 33 10.98 11.95 4.98
CA LEU A 33 12.40 12.05 4.59
C LEU A 33 12.68 13.33 3.80
N LEU A 34 11.83 13.69 2.83
CA LEU A 34 11.96 14.95 2.08
C LEU A 34 11.91 16.17 3.01
N ARG A 35 11.03 16.15 4.02
CA ARG A 35 10.98 17.20 5.04
C ARG A 35 12.22 17.24 5.93
N ARG A 36 12.80 16.09 6.27
CA ARG A 36 14.08 16.02 7.01
C ARG A 36 15.23 16.57 6.17
N LEU A 37 15.28 16.19 4.89
CA LEU A 37 16.27 16.69 3.94
C LEU A 37 16.17 18.22 3.80
N GLY A 38 14.95 18.74 3.58
CA GLY A 38 14.71 20.18 3.49
C GLY A 38 15.09 20.94 4.76
N ARG A 39 14.79 20.42 5.96
CA ARG A 39 15.27 21.01 7.21
C ARG A 39 16.78 21.02 7.29
N LYS A 40 17.43 19.90 6.95
CA LYS A 40 18.89 19.81 7.01
C LYS A 40 19.55 20.76 6.01
N ALA A 41 18.91 20.94 4.85
CA ALA A 41 19.34 21.91 3.86
C ALA A 41 19.33 23.34 4.40
N MET A 42 18.22 23.73 5.03
CA MET A 42 18.09 25.06 5.63
C MET A 42 19.09 25.28 6.78
N GLU A 43 19.31 24.26 7.62
CA GLU A 43 20.34 24.29 8.67
C GLU A 43 21.73 24.51 8.08
N THR A 44 22.13 23.74 7.07
CA THR A 44 23.44 23.87 6.43
C THR A 44 23.65 25.23 5.77
N LEU A 45 22.61 25.76 5.10
CA LEU A 45 22.66 27.09 4.48
C LEU A 45 22.73 28.20 5.53
N GLY A 46 22.02 28.06 6.65
CA GLY A 46 22.08 29.00 7.77
C GLY A 46 23.45 29.04 8.45
N GLU A 47 24.19 27.93 8.44
CA GLU A 47 25.58 27.85 8.89
C GLU A 47 26.60 28.39 7.87
N GLY A 48 26.16 28.86 6.69
CA GLY A 48 27.03 29.29 5.60
C GLY A 48 27.81 28.15 4.94
N ARG A 49 27.39 26.89 5.16
CA ARG A 49 28.03 25.70 4.61
C ARG A 49 27.31 25.25 3.34
N SER A 50 28.09 24.78 2.36
CA SER A 50 27.52 24.16 1.18
C SER A 50 26.99 22.77 1.50
N LEU A 51 25.82 22.48 0.96
CA LEU A 51 25.14 21.21 1.11
C LEU A 51 25.83 20.19 0.20
N THR A 52 26.67 19.34 0.79
CA THR A 52 27.41 18.34 0.02
C THR A 52 26.71 17.00 0.08
N ALA A 53 26.59 16.32 -1.06
CA ALA A 53 26.10 14.94 -1.11
C ALA A 53 27.02 13.93 -0.39
N GLN A 54 28.21 14.38 0.04
CA GLN A 54 29.14 13.60 0.84
C GLN A 54 28.90 13.70 2.35
N ASP A 55 28.04 14.62 2.81
CA ASP A 55 27.55 14.56 4.17
C ASP A 55 26.82 13.22 4.36
N GLY A 56 27.39 12.36 5.22
CA GLY A 56 26.90 11.01 5.45
C GLY A 56 25.42 10.99 5.84
N HIS A 57 24.92 12.02 6.54
CA HIS A 57 23.51 12.10 6.89
C HIS A 57 22.62 12.40 5.68
N ILE A 58 23.05 13.31 4.80
CA ILE A 58 22.33 13.62 3.56
C ILE A 58 22.35 12.41 2.64
N ARG A 59 23.50 11.74 2.51
CA ARG A 59 23.63 10.52 1.71
C ARG A 59 22.68 9.42 2.16
N LEU A 60 22.61 9.16 3.47
CA LEU A 60 21.68 8.17 4.03
C LEU A 60 20.21 8.52 3.73
N ILE A 61 19.84 9.80 3.82
CA ILE A 61 18.47 10.23 3.49
C ILE A 61 18.17 10.03 2.00
N LEU A 62 19.12 10.34 1.13
CA LEU A 62 18.98 10.12 -0.32
C LEU A 62 18.86 8.62 -0.64
N ASP A 63 19.70 7.78 -0.05
CA ASP A 63 19.65 6.32 -0.21
C ASP A 63 18.30 5.75 0.23
N ASP A 64 17.78 6.21 1.37
CA ASP A 64 16.46 5.81 1.86
C ASP A 64 15.32 6.29 0.95
N LEU A 65 15.43 7.49 0.37
CA LEU A 65 14.47 8.00 -0.62
C LEU A 65 14.49 7.16 -1.90
N THR A 66 15.67 6.79 -2.41
CA THR A 66 15.80 5.93 -3.59
C THR A 66 15.17 4.56 -3.34
N ARG A 67 15.40 3.96 -2.17
CA ARG A 67 14.76 2.69 -1.78
C ARG A 67 13.24 2.80 -1.71
N LEU A 68 12.72 3.87 -1.10
CA LEU A 68 11.28 4.12 -1.03
C LEU A 68 10.67 4.34 -2.42
N GLN A 69 11.38 5.01 -3.32
CA GLN A 69 10.91 5.23 -4.68
C GLN A 69 10.76 3.90 -5.43
N ALA A 70 11.72 2.98 -5.28
CA ALA A 70 11.61 1.62 -5.82
C ALA A 70 10.45 0.83 -5.19
N GLU A 71 10.26 0.93 -3.87
CA GLU A 71 9.13 0.29 -3.17
C GLU A 71 7.78 0.83 -3.67
N ILE A 72 7.65 2.15 -3.81
CA ILE A 72 6.46 2.82 -4.35
C ILE A 72 6.18 2.35 -5.78
N GLY A 73 7.20 2.29 -6.63
CA GLY A 73 7.08 1.78 -8.00
C GLY A 73 6.53 0.36 -8.04
N CYS A 74 7.13 -0.54 -7.24
CA CYS A 74 6.69 -1.93 -7.11
C CYS A 74 5.23 -2.04 -6.63
N LEU A 75 4.83 -1.25 -5.62
CA LEU A 75 3.46 -1.22 -5.13
C LEU A 75 2.47 -0.68 -6.17
N MET A 76 2.87 0.32 -6.95
CA MET A 76 2.07 0.83 -8.06
C MET A 76 1.87 -0.21 -9.16
N ASP A 77 2.90 -0.96 -9.52
CA ASP A 77 2.77 -2.01 -10.54
C ASP A 77 1.93 -3.18 -10.05
N LYS A 78 2.07 -3.59 -8.79
CA LYS A 78 1.16 -4.55 -8.15
C LYS A 78 -0.29 -4.07 -8.13
N LEU A 79 -0.51 -2.77 -7.89
CA LEU A 79 -1.85 -2.19 -7.91
C LEU A 79 -2.46 -2.24 -9.31
N LYS A 80 -1.68 -1.93 -10.36
CA LYS A 80 -2.12 -2.05 -11.76
C LYS A 80 -2.48 -3.50 -12.10
N GLN A 81 -1.63 -4.46 -11.76
CA GLN A 81 -1.89 -5.88 -11.99
C GLN A 81 -3.15 -6.36 -11.27
N ALA A 82 -3.34 -5.95 -10.02
CA ALA A 82 -4.53 -6.29 -9.25
C ALA A 82 -5.82 -5.66 -9.83
N SER A 83 -5.72 -4.49 -10.47
CA SER A 83 -6.86 -3.85 -11.15
C SER A 83 -7.18 -4.46 -12.52
N LEU A 84 -6.23 -5.15 -13.15
CA LEU A 84 -6.38 -5.79 -14.45
C LEU A 84 -6.79 -7.27 -14.37
N SER A 85 -6.81 -7.86 -13.18
CA SER A 85 -7.25 -9.25 -13.00
C SER A 85 -8.76 -9.37 -13.20
N PRO A 86 -9.25 -10.13 -14.21
CA PRO A 86 -10.67 -10.39 -14.40
C PRO A 86 -11.25 -11.34 -13.33
N PHE A 87 -10.43 -11.90 -12.45
CA PHE A 87 -10.85 -12.87 -11.41
C PHE A 87 -11.26 -12.22 -10.08
N SER A 88 -11.78 -10.99 -10.10
CA SER A 88 -12.55 -10.46 -8.97
C SER A 88 -14.06 -10.68 -9.17
N GLU A 89 -14.46 -11.71 -9.91
CA GLU A 89 -15.80 -12.28 -9.81
C GLU A 89 -15.96 -12.97 -8.44
N LYS A 90 -16.17 -12.15 -7.40
CA LYS A 90 -17.13 -12.48 -6.33
C LYS A 90 -18.56 -12.26 -6.83
N HIS A 91 -18.82 -12.44 -8.13
CA HIS A 91 -20.12 -12.85 -8.57
C HIS A 91 -20.24 -14.32 -8.20
N SER A 92 -20.85 -14.55 -7.03
CA SER A 92 -21.76 -15.69 -6.92
C SER A 92 -22.58 -15.66 -8.21
N TYR A 93 -22.27 -16.55 -9.17
CA TYR A 93 -23.24 -16.85 -10.20
C TYR A 93 -24.52 -17.18 -9.42
N PRO A 94 -25.65 -16.47 -9.66
CA PRO A 94 -26.89 -16.97 -9.11
C PRO A 94 -26.99 -18.42 -9.55
N SER A 95 -27.21 -19.33 -8.61
CA SER A 95 -27.42 -20.74 -8.92
C SER A 95 -28.38 -20.81 -10.10
N PRO A 96 -28.09 -21.57 -11.17
CA PRO A 96 -28.96 -21.63 -12.33
C PRO A 96 -30.40 -21.92 -11.84
N PRO A 97 -31.38 -21.07 -12.19
CA PRO A 97 -32.76 -21.30 -11.78
C PRO A 97 -33.22 -22.57 -12.50
N GLY A 98 -33.43 -23.65 -11.75
CA GLY A 98 -33.94 -24.91 -12.29
C GLY A 98 -33.16 -26.16 -11.91
N SER A 99 -32.88 -26.36 -10.61
CA SER A 99 -32.51 -27.69 -10.10
C SER A 99 -33.73 -28.51 -9.67
N ASP A 100 -34.89 -28.28 -10.30
CA ASP A 100 -36.08 -29.09 -10.11
C ASP A 100 -36.29 -29.95 -11.35
N THR A 101 -35.38 -30.91 -11.53
CA THR A 101 -35.57 -31.99 -12.49
C THR A 101 -36.35 -33.11 -11.81
N HIS A 102 -37.61 -32.83 -11.50
CA HIS A 102 -38.63 -33.87 -11.47
C HIS A 102 -38.76 -34.43 -12.90
N PHE A 103 -37.92 -35.39 -13.25
CA PHE A 103 -38.19 -36.33 -14.35
C PHE A 103 -39.05 -37.46 -13.78
N PRO A 104 -40.37 -37.49 -14.00
CA PRO A 104 -41.12 -38.70 -13.79
C PRO A 104 -40.87 -39.60 -15.00
N PHE A 105 -39.80 -40.41 -14.96
CA PHE A 105 -39.81 -41.65 -15.74
C PHE A 105 -40.73 -42.64 -15.03
N SER A 106 -42.02 -42.48 -15.25
CA SER A 106 -43.00 -43.54 -15.01
C SER A 106 -42.96 -44.49 -16.19
N ARG A 107 -42.89 -45.79 -15.88
CA ARG A 107 -42.79 -46.93 -16.79
C ARG A 107 -43.96 -47.04 -17.77
#